data_AF-M1KAM6-F1
#
_entry.id   AF-M1KAM6-F1
#
_cell.length_a   1.000
_cell.length_b   1.000
_cell.length_c   1.000
_cell.angle_alpha   90.00
_cell.angle_beta   90.00
_cell.angle_gamma   90.00
#
_symmetry.space_group_name_H-M   'P 1'
#
loop_
_entity.id
_entity.type
_entity.pdbx_description
1 polymer ?
#
loop_
_entity_poly.entity_id
_entity_poly.type
_entity_poly.pdbx_seq_one_letter_code
_entity_poly.pdbx_strand_id
1 'polypeptide(L)'
;MNTKCLREKIEKIKPHLLKTASDTLQGYVFGCMIGVFSSSEKPSLRHVHESGKSFAKVSMIYSTTESALQLYGSKNAPLNSLISGAVAGGLGVNDRSKKSILTGAASFGLYTGMSNIFSVQGQK
;
A
#
# COMPACT_ATOMS: atom_id res chain seq x y z
N MET A 1 -34.78 0.38 6.20
CA MET A 1 -33.41 0.19 5.69
C MET A 1 -33.26 -1.28 5.29
N ASN A 2 -33.15 -1.57 3.98
CA ASN A 2 -33.34 -2.92 3.43
C ASN A 2 -32.08 -3.78 3.61
N THR A 3 -32.16 -4.86 4.41
CA THR A 3 -31.03 -5.71 4.84
C THR A 3 -30.33 -6.45 3.70
N LYS A 4 -31.01 -6.66 2.55
CA LYS A 4 -30.44 -7.29 1.35
C LYS A 4 -29.38 -6.41 0.66
N CYS A 5 -29.65 -5.10 0.57
CA CYS A 5 -28.72 -4.13 -0.02
C CYS A 5 -27.42 -3.97 0.81
N LEU A 6 -27.54 -4.08 2.14
CA LEU A 6 -26.39 -4.08 3.05
C LEU A 6 -25.51 -5.32 2.87
N ARG A 7 -26.11 -6.50 2.71
CA ARG A 7 -25.38 -7.75 2.52
C ARG A 7 -24.59 -7.76 1.20
N GLU A 8 -25.19 -7.32 0.09
CA GLU A 8 -24.49 -7.22 -1.20
C GLU A 8 -23.31 -6.24 -1.16
N LYS A 9 -23.46 -5.10 -0.48
CA LYS A 9 -22.35 -4.16 -0.28
C LYS A 9 -21.23 -4.78 0.56
N ILE A 10 -21.58 -5.48 1.64
CA ILE A 10 -20.59 -6.17 2.49
C ILE A 10 -19.86 -7.27 1.72
N GLU A 11 -20.56 -8.06 0.89
CA GLU A 11 -19.92 -9.10 0.09
C GLU A 11 -19.00 -8.55 -0.99
N LYS A 12 -19.33 -7.41 -1.61
CA LYS A 12 -18.41 -6.71 -2.51
C LYS A 12 -17.19 -6.12 -1.80
N ILE A 13 -17.34 -5.64 -0.56
CA ILE A 13 -16.26 -4.99 0.19
C ILE A 13 -15.34 -6.02 0.87
N LYS A 14 -15.87 -7.19 1.28
CA LYS A 14 -15.14 -8.25 1.96
C LYS A 14 -13.82 -8.66 1.28
N PRO A 15 -13.76 -8.91 -0.05
CA PRO A 15 -12.50 -9.26 -0.70
C PRO A 15 -11.47 -8.12 -0.66
N HIS A 16 -11.92 -6.86 -0.78
CA HIS A 16 -11.04 -5.70 -0.70
C HIS A 16 -10.53 -5.45 0.73
N LEU A 17 -11.38 -5.61 1.75
CA LEU A 17 -10.94 -5.52 3.15
C LEU A 17 -9.95 -6.62 3.51
N LEU A 18 -10.20 -7.85 3.06
CA LEU A 18 -9.30 -8.97 3.33
C LEU A 18 -7.97 -8.78 2.60
N LYS A 19 -7.99 -8.28 1.36
CA LYS A 19 -6.79 -7.87 0.63
C LYS A 19 -6.02 -6.79 1.39
N THR A 20 -6.69 -5.70 1.78
CA THR A 20 -6.05 -4.61 2.55
C THR A 20 -5.47 -5.09 3.87
N ALA A 21 -6.18 -5.92 4.63
CA ALA A 21 -5.68 -6.47 5.87
C ALA A 21 -4.44 -7.36 5.64
N SER A 22 -4.48 -8.22 4.61
CA SER A 22 -3.35 -9.06 4.21
C SER A 22 -2.13 -8.22 3.79
N ASP A 23 -2.32 -7.24 2.91
CA ASP A 23 -1.26 -6.36 2.41
C ASP A 23 -0.65 -5.52 3.55
N THR A 24 -1.49 -5.07 4.49
CA THR A 24 -1.04 -4.32 5.67
C THR A 24 -0.20 -5.21 6.59
N LEU A 25 -0.63 -6.46 6.81
CA LEU A 25 0.11 -7.42 7.62
C LEU A 25 1.44 -7.78 6.96
N GLN A 26 1.44 -8.03 5.65
CA GLN A 26 2.66 -8.29 4.87
C GLN A 26 3.61 -7.08 4.93
N GLY A 27 3.09 -5.87 4.78
CA GLY A 27 3.84 -4.63 4.96
C GLY A 27 4.46 -4.52 6.35
N TYR A 28 3.70 -4.84 7.40
CA TYR A 28 4.21 -4.84 8.78
C TYR A 28 5.36 -5.83 8.97
N VAL A 29 5.17 -7.08 8.53
CA VAL A 29 6.20 -8.13 8.65
C VAL A 29 7.45 -7.77 7.87
N PHE A 30 7.30 -7.26 6.65
CA PHE A 30 8.42 -6.78 5.83
C PHE A 30 9.14 -5.60 6.51
N GLY A 31 8.40 -4.63 7.03
CA GLY A 31 8.97 -3.50 7.75
C GLY A 31 9.71 -3.90 9.02
N CYS A 32 9.20 -4.90 9.76
CA CYS A 32 9.92 -5.47 10.90
C CYS A 32 11.23 -6.13 10.46
N MET A 33 11.22 -6.90 9.36
CA MET A 33 12.43 -7.51 8.81
C MET A 33 13.46 -6.43 8.43
N ILE A 34 13.05 -5.39 7.70
CA ILE A 34 13.92 -4.26 7.35
C ILE A 34 14.44 -3.56 8.61
N GLY A 35 13.61 -3.36 9.62
CA GLY A 35 14.01 -2.75 10.89
C GLY A 35 15.07 -3.55 11.66
N VAL A 36 15.10 -4.87 11.51
CA VAL A 36 16.17 -5.72 12.07
C VAL A 36 17.49 -5.49 11.36
N PHE A 37 17.47 -5.36 10.02
CA PHE A 37 18.68 -5.17 9.22
C PHE A 37 19.17 -3.73 9.14
N SER A 38 18.28 -2.74 9.32
CA SER A 38 18.60 -1.32 9.19
C SER A 38 19.19 -0.72 10.46
N SER A 39 19.22 -1.46 11.56
CA SER A 39 19.69 -0.98 12.86
C SER A 39 21.22 -1.15 12.95
N SER A 40 21.97 -0.05 12.78
CA SER A 40 23.45 -0.03 12.90
C SER A 40 23.92 -0.26 14.35
N GLU A 41 23.05 0.02 15.33
CA GLU A 41 23.20 -0.35 16.75
C GLU A 41 22.16 -1.40 17.16
N LYS A 42 22.44 -2.11 18.27
CA LYS A 42 21.65 -3.22 18.84
C LYS A 42 20.15 -3.09 18.51
N PRO A 43 19.55 -4.05 17.80
CA PRO A 43 18.18 -3.95 17.31
C PRO A 43 17.23 -3.79 18.51
N SER A 44 16.70 -2.58 18.67
CA SER A 44 15.68 -2.31 19.67
C SER A 44 14.33 -2.74 19.11
N LEU A 45 13.55 -3.47 19.91
CA LEU A 45 12.17 -3.84 19.56
C LEU A 45 11.33 -2.62 19.20
N ARG A 46 11.64 -1.45 19.76
CA ARG A 46 10.99 -0.19 19.38
C ARG A 46 11.30 0.21 17.94
N HIS A 47 12.54 0.09 17.48
CA HIS A 47 12.93 0.45 16.12
C HIS A 47 12.32 -0.52 15.09
N VAL A 48 12.34 -1.82 15.39
CA VAL A 48 11.70 -2.86 14.58
C VAL A 48 10.18 -2.62 14.45
N HIS A 49 9.52 -2.26 15.56
CA HIS A 49 8.09 -1.97 15.58
C HIS A 49 7.74 -0.66 14.86
N GLU A 50 8.53 0.41 15.03
CA GLU A 50 8.36 1.67 14.28
C GLU A 50 8.49 1.44 12.78
N SER A 51 9.53 0.71 12.35
CA SER A 51 9.71 0.35 10.95
C SER A 51 8.53 -0.48 10.43
N GLY A 52 8.11 -1.51 11.17
CA GLY A 52 6.91 -2.30 10.84
C GLY A 52 5.67 -1.43 10.66
N LYS A 53 5.39 -0.50 11.59
CA LYS A 53 4.25 0.43 11.48
C LYS A 53 4.33 1.34 10.26
N SER A 54 5.52 1.85 9.93
CA SER A 54 5.71 2.69 8.74
C SER A 54 5.36 1.94 7.46
N PHE A 55 5.86 0.71 7.28
CA PHE A 55 5.54 -0.10 6.10
C PHE A 55 4.08 -0.56 6.09
N ALA A 56 3.51 -0.92 7.24
CA ALA A 56 2.09 -1.24 7.36
C ALA A 56 1.21 -0.06 6.90
N LYS A 57 1.54 1.17 7.30
CA LYS A 57 0.83 2.38 6.89
C LYS A 57 0.91 2.60 5.38
N VAL A 58 2.08 2.46 4.78
CA VAL A 58 2.26 2.59 3.32
C VAL A 58 1.43 1.54 2.58
N SER A 59 1.52 0.26 2.99
CA SER A 59 0.76 -0.84 2.39
C SER A 59 -0.75 -0.67 2.53
N MET A 60 -1.21 -0.20 3.69
CA MET A 60 -2.62 0.09 3.93
C MET A 60 -3.11 1.20 2.99
N ILE A 61 -2.37 2.32 2.88
CA ILE A 61 -2.74 3.43 2.00
C ILE A 61 -2.73 2.97 0.53
N TYR A 62 -1.74 2.20 0.12
CA TYR A 62 -1.67 1.63 -1.23
C TYR A 62 -2.91 0.76 -1.52
N SER A 63 -3.16 -0.26 -0.69
CA SER A 63 -4.21 -1.26 -0.94
C SER A 63 -5.62 -0.66 -0.86
N THR A 64 -5.83 0.30 0.05
CA THR A 64 -7.10 1.04 0.14
C THR A 64 -7.32 1.95 -1.08
N THR A 65 -6.28 2.68 -1.51
CA THR A 65 -6.37 3.56 -2.68
C THR A 65 -6.56 2.75 -3.96
N GLU A 66 -5.83 1.64 -4.11
CA GLU A 66 -5.99 0.73 -5.25
C GLU A 66 -7.39 0.12 -5.29
N SER A 67 -7.89 -0.37 -4.16
CA SER A 67 -9.25 -0.91 -4.05
C SER A 67 -10.31 0.15 -4.35
N ALA A 68 -10.14 1.38 -3.87
CA ALA A 68 -11.04 2.48 -4.18
C ALA A 68 -11.02 2.83 -5.69
N LEU A 69 -9.83 2.89 -6.30
CA LEU A 69 -9.68 3.13 -7.74
C LEU A 69 -10.22 1.97 -8.59
N GLN A 70 -10.16 0.73 -8.12
CA GLN A 70 -10.80 -0.40 -8.79
C GLN A 70 -12.33 -0.34 -8.72
N LEU A 71 -12.89 0.20 -7.63
CA LEU A 71 -14.34 0.36 -7.45
C LEU A 71 -14.93 1.57 -8.18
N TYR A 72 -14.20 2.69 -8.20
CA TYR A 72 -14.69 3.98 -8.73
C TYR A 72 -14.01 4.45 -10.03
N GLY A 73 -12.83 3.92 -10.34
CA GLY A 73 -11.96 4.41 -11.41
C GLY A 73 -11.93 3.53 -12.67
N SER A 74 -11.00 3.87 -13.58
CA SER A 74 -10.83 3.25 -14.89
C SER A 74 -10.37 1.79 -14.80
N LYS A 75 -10.74 0.95 -15.78
CA LYS A 75 -10.30 -0.47 -15.90
C LYS A 75 -8.78 -0.64 -16.13
N ASN A 76 -8.02 0.45 -16.24
CA ASN A 76 -6.59 0.42 -16.47
C ASN A 76 -5.82 0.06 -15.19
N ALA A 77 -5.59 -1.24 -14.96
CA ALA A 77 -4.84 -1.75 -13.81
C ALA A 77 -3.47 -1.06 -13.58
N PRO A 78 -2.64 -0.76 -14.61
CA PRO A 78 -1.35 -0.11 -14.40
C PRO A 78 -1.45 1.34 -13.90
N LEU A 79 -2.45 2.09 -14.38
CA LEU A 79 -2.68 3.48 -13.94
C LEU A 79 -3.19 3.51 -12.50
N ASN A 80 -4.08 2.59 -12.13
CA ASN A 80 -4.57 2.49 -10.76
C ASN A 80 -3.45 2.15 -9.78
N SER A 81 -2.54 1.24 -10.18
CA SER A 81 -1.35 0.89 -9.39
C SER A 81 -0.38 2.08 -9.27
N LEU A 82 -0.15 2.83 -10.35
CA LEU A 82 0.71 4.02 -10.33
C LEU A 82 0.15 5.12 -9.40
N ILE A 83 -1.15 5.43 -9.50
CA ILE A 83 -1.79 6.47 -8.68
C ILE A 83 -1.80 6.03 -7.21
N SER A 84 -2.17 4.79 -6.92
CA SER A 84 -2.17 4.28 -5.54
C SER A 84 -0.76 4.24 -4.95
N GLY A 85 0.26 3.90 -5.74
CA GLY A 85 1.66 4.01 -5.35
C GLY A 85 2.08 5.44 -5.05
N ALA A 86 1.71 6.39 -5.90
CA ALA A 86 2.03 7.79 -5.67
C ALA A 86 1.38 8.34 -4.40
N VAL A 87 0.11 7.98 -4.14
CA VAL A 87 -0.60 8.36 -2.91
C VAL A 87 0.03 7.72 -1.68
N ALA A 88 0.37 6.42 -1.75
CA ALA A 88 1.02 5.71 -0.66
C ALA A 88 2.42 6.26 -0.35
N GLY A 89 3.21 6.58 -1.37
CA GLY A 89 4.52 7.20 -1.21
C GLY A 89 4.44 8.64 -0.69
N GLY A 90 3.43 9.40 -1.08
CA GLY A 90 3.23 10.77 -0.58
C GLY A 90 2.76 10.83 0.88
N LEU A 91 1.78 9.99 1.25
CA LEU A 91 1.19 9.97 2.60
C LEU A 91 1.92 9.06 3.60
N GLY A 92 2.71 8.13 3.09
CA GLY A 92 3.50 7.18 3.87
C GLY A 92 4.78 7.78 4.45
N VAL A 93 5.27 8.88 3.90
CA VAL A 93 6.45 9.59 4.41
C VAL A 93 6.09 10.29 5.72
N ASN A 94 6.82 9.99 6.78
CA ASN A 94 6.62 10.62 8.10
C ASN A 94 7.09 12.08 8.13
N ASP A 95 8.03 12.43 7.26
CA ASP A 95 8.55 13.79 7.10
C ASP A 95 7.56 14.71 6.35
N ARG A 96 7.29 15.89 6.92
CA ARG A 96 6.41 16.89 6.30
C ARG A 96 7.09 17.74 5.22
N SER A 97 8.34 17.42 4.85
CA SER A 97 9.04 18.14 3.80
C SER A 97 8.38 17.89 2.45
N LYS A 98 8.00 18.98 1.76
CA LYS A 98 7.41 18.92 0.41
C LYS A 98 8.28 18.12 -0.56
N LYS A 99 9.61 18.19 -0.42
CA LYS A 99 10.55 17.43 -1.26
C LYS A 99 10.47 15.93 -0.99
N SER A 100 10.40 15.52 0.28
CA SER A 100 10.31 14.10 0.65
C SER A 100 8.97 13.50 0.23
N ILE A 101 7.88 14.25 0.36
CA ILE A 101 6.55 13.84 -0.12
C ILE A 101 6.55 13.65 -1.64
N LEU A 102 7.07 14.62 -2.39
CA LEU A 102 7.13 14.55 -3.86
C LEU A 102 8.02 13.38 -4.33
N THR A 103 9.18 13.22 -3.69
CA THR A 103 10.12 12.13 -4.02
C THR A 103 9.51 10.78 -3.69
N GLY A 104 8.90 10.64 -2.50
CA GLY A 104 8.20 9.42 -2.11
C GLY A 104 7.08 9.05 -3.07
N ALA A 105 6.24 10.03 -3.45
CA ALA A 105 5.17 9.83 -4.42
C ALA A 105 5.71 9.42 -5.80
N ALA A 106 6.73 10.10 -6.32
CA ALA A 106 7.32 9.78 -7.61
C ALA A 106 7.94 8.38 -7.62
N SER A 107 8.76 8.05 -6.61
CA SER A 107 9.43 6.75 -6.49
C SER A 107 8.44 5.60 -6.35
N PHE A 108 7.48 5.70 -5.42
CA PHE A 108 6.51 4.62 -5.21
C PHE A 108 5.52 4.49 -6.37
N GLY A 109 5.09 5.60 -6.97
CA GLY A 109 4.21 5.57 -8.14
C GLY A 109 4.87 4.89 -9.33
N LEU A 110 6.13 5.22 -9.63
CA LEU A 110 6.89 4.55 -10.68
C LEU A 110 7.15 3.08 -10.37
N TYR A 111 7.57 2.74 -9.15
CA TYR A 111 7.84 1.37 -8.73
C TYR A 111 6.60 0.47 -8.90
N THR A 112 5.46 0.90 -8.37
CA THR A 112 4.19 0.15 -8.44
C THR A 112 3.66 0.04 -9.87
N GLY A 113 3.61 1.17 -10.60
CA GLY A 113 3.20 1.19 -11.99
C GLY A 113 4.04 0.26 -12.87
N MET A 114 5.36 0.27 -12.69
CA MET A 114 6.29 -0.58 -13.44
C MET A 114 6.16 -2.05 -13.04
N SER A 115 6.06 -2.36 -11.73
CA SER A 115 5.85 -3.73 -11.24
C SER A 115 4.58 -4.37 -11.79
N ASN A 116 3.52 -3.57 -11.97
CA ASN A 116 2.26 -4.04 -12.53
C ASN A 116 2.36 -4.26 -14.04
N ILE A 117 3.09 -3.42 -14.78
CA ILE A 117 3.36 -3.62 -16.22
C ILE A 117 4.14 -4.93 -16.43
N PHE A 118 5.19 -5.17 -15.64
CA PHE A 118 5.96 -6.41 -15.74
C PHE A 118 5.14 -7.64 -15.37
N SER A 119 4.29 -7.55 -14.35
CA SER A 119 3.38 -8.63 -13.98
C SER A 119 2.38 -8.96 -15.10
N VAL A 120 1.90 -7.95 -15.83
CA VAL A 120 1.01 -8.13 -16.99
C VAL A 120 1.76 -8.68 -18.21
N GLN A 121 3.02 -8.33 -18.43
CA GLN A 121 3.82 -8.82 -19.55
C GLN A 121 4.36 -10.24 -19.35
N GLY A 122 4.65 -10.65 -18.11
CA GLY A 122 5.15 -11.99 -17.78
C GLY A 122 4.10 -13.11 -17.85
N GLN A 123 2.85 -12.80 -18.17
CA GLN A 123 1.76 -13.77 -18.39
C GLN A 123 1.44 -14.01 -19.88
N LYS A 124 2.32 -13.60 -20.81
CA LYS A 124 2.21 -13.92 -22.25
C LYS A 124 3.13 -15.05 -22.67
#